data_AF-A0A5C1WEL5-F1
#
_entry.id   AF-A0A5C1WEL5-F1
#
_cell.length_a   1.000
_cell.length_b   1.000
_cell.length_c   1.000
_cell.angle_alpha   90.00
_cell.angle_beta   90.00
_cell.angle_gamma   90.00
#
_symmetry.space_group_name_H-M   'P 1'
#
loop_
_entity.id
_entity.type
_entity.pdbx_description
1 polymer ?
#
loop_
_entity_poly.entity_id
_entity_poly.type
_entity_poly.pdbx_seq_one_letter_code
_entity_poly.pdbx_strand_id
1 'polypeptide(L)'
;MLAILLCLALAALLPIGLALWLLSFAYKVWNKPQPRRTSRRVMIVSLSLSGLGAVLFVTQSYNRQMLLARVPAPLEVARVEYRLEESWGLGFMPGDNETGFIVYRLTEQSAQWARNQKSQLGKRLPGGGTQWHSTPVSHVGNRDWHPYDDEPSTTLANREPLHSVTIAEYLEKYGFLISIEKGRDAQADQAIREAGSFYAYGRGGSITIVDPARGKVYFAYAG
;
A
#
# COMPACT_ATOMS: atom_id res chain seq x y z
N MET A 1 20.80 25.68 -12.60
CA MET A 1 21.07 24.52 -11.72
C MET A 1 21.56 24.93 -10.33
N LEU A 2 22.63 25.72 -10.21
CA LEU A 2 23.20 26.17 -8.92
C LEU A 2 22.22 26.94 -8.01
N ALA A 3 21.39 27.84 -8.56
CA ALA A 3 20.42 28.60 -7.78
C ALA A 3 19.30 27.74 -7.16
N ILE A 4 18.88 26.67 -7.86
CA ILE A 4 17.84 25.75 -7.39
C ILE A 4 18.37 24.89 -6.24
N LEU A 5 19.62 24.42 -6.35
CA LEU A 5 20.30 23.69 -5.28
C LEU A 5 20.49 24.55 -4.03
N LEU A 6 20.80 25.85 -4.20
CA LEU A 6 20.93 26.79 -3.08
C LEU A 6 19.60 27.04 -2.35
N CYS A 7 18.51 27.20 -3.11
CA CYS A 7 17.17 27.37 -2.54
C CYS A 7 16.69 26.13 -1.79
N LEU A 8 16.97 24.92 -2.32
CA LEU A 8 16.64 23.67 -1.64
C LEU A 8 17.47 23.48 -0.35
N ALA A 9 18.76 23.84 -0.38
CA ALA A 9 19.61 23.79 0.82
C ALA A 9 19.13 24.77 1.91
N LEU A 10 18.74 26.00 1.54
CA LEU A 10 18.17 26.97 2.47
C LEU A 10 16.82 26.52 3.03
N ALA A 11 15.96 25.93 2.20
CA ALA A 11 14.68 25.36 2.64
C ALA A 11 14.87 24.20 3.62
N ALA A 12 15.91 23.37 3.42
CA ALA A 12 16.26 22.27 4.33
C ALA A 12 16.86 22.74 5.67
N LEU A 13 17.49 23.92 5.71
CA LEU A 13 18.06 24.49 6.94
C LEU A 13 17.03 25.19 7.83
N LEU A 14 15.92 25.68 7.27
CA LEU A 14 14.82 26.29 8.03
C LEU A 14 14.25 25.40 9.15
N PRO A 15 13.89 24.12 8.92
CA PRO A 15 13.38 23.25 9.98
C PRO A 15 14.44 22.96 11.05
N ILE A 16 15.72 22.85 10.68
CA ILE A 16 16.83 22.66 11.62
C ILE A 16 16.99 23.91 12.50
N GLY A 17 16.96 25.10 11.90
CA GLY A 17 17.01 26.37 12.63
C GLY A 17 15.82 26.55 13.59
N LEU A 18 14.61 26.18 13.15
CA LEU A 18 13.41 26.20 13.99
C LEU A 18 13.53 25.24 15.18
N ALA A 19 14.00 24.01 14.95
CA ALA A 19 14.19 23.02 16.00
C ALA A 19 15.24 23.47 17.03
N LEU A 20 16.36 24.00 16.59
CA LEU A 20 17.40 24.56 17.47
C LEU A 20 16.89 25.77 18.25
N TRP A 21 16.11 26.65 17.62
CA TRP A 21 15.50 27.79 18.29
C TRP A 21 14.53 27.33 19.38
N LEU A 22 13.64 26.37 19.08
CA LEU A 22 12.70 25.80 20.05
C LEU A 22 13.43 25.11 21.22
N LEU A 23 14.50 24.36 20.96
CA LEU A 23 15.35 23.75 22.00
C LEU A 23 16.02 24.82 22.87
N SER A 24 16.58 25.86 22.26
CA SER A 24 17.24 26.96 22.99
C SER A 24 16.25 27.75 23.84
N PHE A 25 15.04 27.97 23.34
CA PHE A 25 13.95 28.64 24.04
C PHE A 25 13.46 27.79 25.22
N ALA A 26 13.24 26.49 24.99
CA ALA A 26 12.89 25.54 26.04
C ALA A 26 13.97 25.50 27.15
N TYR A 27 15.25 25.45 26.78
CA TYR A 27 16.37 25.48 27.73
C TYR A 27 16.42 26.77 28.56
N LYS A 28 16.26 27.94 27.92
CA LYS A 28 16.21 29.23 28.63
C LYS A 28 15.01 29.31 29.58
N VAL A 29 13.85 28.82 29.17
CA VAL A 29 12.65 28.77 30.02
C VAL A 29 12.83 27.78 31.19
N TRP A 30 13.53 26.67 30.97
CA TRP A 30 13.79 25.64 31.97
C TRP A 30 14.76 26.07 33.09
N ASN A 31 15.69 26.98 32.77
CA ASN A 31 16.76 27.41 33.68
C ASN A 31 16.47 28.67 34.49
N LYS A 32 15.39 29.42 34.21
CA LYS A 32 15.03 30.57 35.05
C LYS A 32 14.53 30.12 36.43
N PRO A 33 15.13 30.60 37.54
CA PRO A 33 14.62 30.33 38.88
C PRO A 33 13.34 31.14 39.10
N GLN A 34 12.21 30.45 39.27
CA GLN A 34 10.92 31.06 39.60
C GLN A 34 10.17 30.22 40.65
N PRO A 35 9.40 30.85 41.55
CA PRO A 35 8.48 30.14 42.43
C PRO A 35 7.39 29.50 41.56
N ARG A 36 7.14 28.18 41.69
CA ARG A 36 6.33 27.31 40.80
C ARG A 36 7.06 26.60 39.64
N ARG A 37 8.39 26.45 39.74
CA ARG A 37 9.21 25.73 38.74
C ARG A 37 8.72 24.31 38.43
N THR A 38 8.26 23.54 39.41
CA THR A 38 7.78 22.15 39.23
C THR A 38 6.49 22.07 38.43
N SER A 39 5.47 22.87 38.73
CA SER A 39 4.19 22.83 38.00
C SER A 39 4.34 23.24 36.54
N ARG A 40 5.18 24.24 36.24
CA ARG A 40 5.46 24.66 34.87
C ARG A 40 6.19 23.59 34.07
N ARG A 41 7.14 22.87 34.69
CA ARG A 41 7.85 21.76 34.05
C ARG A 41 6.92 20.60 33.74
N VAL A 42 6.07 20.23 34.68
CA VAL A 42 5.05 19.19 34.46
C VAL A 42 4.13 19.60 33.31
N MET A 43 3.62 20.84 33.31
CA MET A 43 2.76 21.34 32.22
C MET A 43 3.44 21.27 30.85
N ILE A 44 4.70 21.71 30.73
CA ILE A 44 5.46 21.64 29.47
C ILE A 44 5.63 20.18 29.02
N VAL A 45 6.05 19.30 29.92
CA VAL A 45 6.24 17.87 29.60
C VAL A 45 4.93 17.22 29.18
N SER A 46 3.83 17.48 29.89
CA SER A 46 2.50 16.97 29.55
C SER A 46 2.01 17.48 28.19
N LEU A 47 2.22 18.77 27.88
CA LEU A 47 1.89 19.35 26.57
C LEU A 47 2.72 18.71 25.45
N SER A 48 4.02 18.54 25.65
CA SER A 48 4.90 17.90 24.67
C SER A 48 4.53 16.44 24.42
N LEU A 49 4.26 15.68 25.48
CA LEU A 49 3.80 14.29 25.37
C LEU A 49 2.44 14.19 24.68
N SER A 50 1.51 15.09 24.99
CA SER A 50 0.19 15.14 24.34
C SER A 50 0.31 15.48 22.86
N GLY A 51 1.19 16.43 22.50
CA GLY A 51 1.48 16.78 21.11
C GLY A 51 2.06 15.61 20.33
N LEU A 52 3.05 14.90 20.89
CA LEU A 52 3.61 13.69 20.28
C LEU A 52 2.54 12.59 20.12
N GLY A 53 1.72 12.37 21.15
CA GLY A 53 0.61 11.42 21.10
C GLY A 53 -0.40 11.74 20.00
N ALA A 54 -0.75 13.01 19.83
CA ALA A 54 -1.64 13.46 18.77
C ALA A 54 -1.06 13.22 17.37
N VAL A 55 0.23 13.54 17.17
CA VAL A 55 0.91 13.28 15.89
C VAL A 55 0.90 11.79 15.56
N LEU A 56 1.28 10.94 16.51
CA LEU A 56 1.27 9.48 16.32
C LEU A 56 -0.13 8.96 16.00
N PHE A 57 -1.15 9.45 16.71
CA PHE A 57 -2.54 9.06 16.48
C PHE A 57 -3.06 9.46 15.10
N VAL A 58 -2.77 10.68 14.64
CA VAL A 58 -3.14 11.16 13.31
C VAL A 58 -2.45 10.33 12.23
N THR A 59 -1.15 10.10 12.35
CA THR A 59 -0.39 9.28 11.40
C THR A 59 -0.93 7.84 11.34
N GLN A 60 -1.23 7.24 12.49
CA GLN A 60 -1.79 5.89 12.54
C GLN A 60 -3.19 5.82 11.93
N SER A 61 -4.05 6.81 12.19
CA SER A 61 -5.38 6.90 11.59
C SER A 61 -5.30 7.08 10.07
N TYR A 62 -4.42 7.95 9.59
CA TYR A 62 -4.20 8.17 8.17
C TYR A 62 -3.73 6.90 7.47
N ASN A 63 -2.72 6.21 8.02
CA ASN A 63 -2.21 4.97 7.46
C ASN A 63 -3.28 3.88 7.42
N ARG A 64 -4.12 3.79 8.46
CA ARG A 64 -5.24 2.84 8.49
C ARG A 64 -6.28 3.16 7.42
N GLN A 65 -6.61 4.44 7.22
CA GLN A 65 -7.56 4.83 6.18
C GLN A 65 -7.02 4.50 4.79
N MET A 66 -5.73 4.79 4.52
CA MET A 66 -5.10 4.46 3.24
C MET A 66 -5.04 2.94 2.99
N LEU A 67 -4.79 2.15 4.04
CA LEU A 67 -4.81 0.70 3.96
C LEU A 67 -6.21 0.18 3.59
N LEU A 68 -7.27 0.72 4.22
CA LEU A 68 -8.64 0.27 3.96
C LEU A 68 -9.22 0.80 2.64
N ALA A 69 -8.76 1.96 2.17
CA ALA A 69 -9.20 2.57 0.91
C ALA A 69 -8.87 1.72 -0.34
N ARG A 70 -7.97 0.74 -0.20
CA ARG A 70 -7.62 -0.23 -1.26
C ARG A 70 -8.71 -1.27 -1.49
N VAL A 71 -9.62 -1.46 -0.53
CA VAL A 71 -10.76 -2.36 -0.67
C VAL A 71 -11.92 -1.61 -1.32
N PRO A 72 -12.49 -2.12 -2.43
CA PRO A 72 -13.53 -1.40 -3.15
C PRO A 72 -14.83 -1.39 -2.33
N ALA A 73 -15.45 -0.22 -2.22
CA ALA A 73 -16.81 -0.13 -1.70
C ALA A 73 -17.78 -1.01 -2.53
N PRO A 74 -18.88 -1.54 -1.96
CA PRO A 74 -19.31 -1.43 -0.56
C PRO A 74 -18.72 -2.55 0.33
N LEU A 75 -17.58 -3.14 -0.03
CA LEU A 75 -16.99 -4.21 0.76
C LEU A 75 -16.34 -3.65 2.04
N GLU A 76 -16.63 -4.28 3.17
CA GLU A 76 -16.07 -3.93 4.47
C GLU A 76 -15.09 -4.99 4.95
N VAL A 77 -13.98 -4.53 5.52
CA VAL A 77 -12.91 -5.37 6.02
C VAL A 77 -13.12 -5.66 7.50
N ALA A 78 -13.13 -6.94 7.87
CA ALA A 78 -13.09 -7.36 9.27
C ALA A 78 -11.66 -7.24 9.84
N ARG A 79 -10.66 -7.70 9.09
CA ARG A 79 -9.24 -7.61 9.46
C ARG A 79 -8.32 -7.76 8.26
N VAL A 80 -7.09 -7.31 8.41
CA VAL A 80 -5.97 -7.62 7.51
C VAL A 80 -5.37 -8.95 7.99
N GLU A 81 -5.40 -9.98 7.15
CA GLU A 81 -4.84 -11.31 7.49
C GLU A 81 -3.36 -11.42 7.18
N TYR A 82 -2.90 -10.69 6.17
CA TYR A 82 -1.50 -10.66 5.77
C TYR A 82 -1.19 -9.31 5.13
N ARG A 83 0.01 -8.80 5.39
CA ARG A 83 0.54 -7.57 4.81
C ARG A 83 2.05 -7.71 4.73
N LEU A 84 2.58 -7.65 3.52
CA LEU A 84 4.00 -7.54 3.24
C LEU A 84 4.15 -6.38 2.26
N GLU A 85 4.88 -5.35 2.65
CA GLU A 85 5.19 -4.19 1.81
C GLU A 85 6.67 -3.87 2.01
N GLU A 86 7.38 -3.69 0.91
CA GLU A 86 8.76 -3.24 0.89
C GLU A 86 8.86 -2.00 0.01
N SER A 87 9.70 -1.05 0.44
CA SER A 87 10.00 0.18 -0.27
C SER A 87 11.49 0.29 -0.46
N TRP A 88 11.94 0.42 -1.71
CA TRP A 88 13.33 0.66 -2.06
C TRP A 88 13.50 2.12 -2.44
N GLY A 89 14.07 2.89 -1.52
CA GLY A 89 14.14 4.35 -1.65
C GLY A 89 14.22 5.03 -0.29
N LEU A 90 14.16 6.36 -0.29
CA LEU A 90 14.15 7.14 0.96
C LEU A 90 12.73 7.37 1.51
N GLY A 91 11.69 6.88 0.82
CA GLY A 91 10.28 6.97 1.21
C GLY A 91 9.64 8.34 0.96
N PHE A 92 10.37 9.26 0.31
CA PHE A 92 9.93 10.64 0.04
C PHE A 92 10.46 11.19 -1.28
N MET A 93 11.21 10.41 -2.07
CA MET A 93 11.76 10.88 -3.35
C MET A 93 10.92 10.34 -4.52
N PRO A 94 10.67 11.16 -5.55
CA PRO A 94 10.05 10.67 -6.79
C PRO A 94 10.92 9.55 -7.39
N GLY A 95 10.33 8.38 -7.63
CA GLY A 95 11.03 7.20 -8.17
C GLY A 95 11.46 6.15 -7.14
N ASP A 96 11.04 6.28 -5.88
CA ASP A 96 11.07 5.17 -4.93
C ASP A 96 10.18 4.04 -5.46
N ASN A 97 10.72 2.81 -5.53
CA ASN A 97 9.95 1.65 -6.00
C ASN A 97 9.33 0.97 -4.78
N GLU A 98 8.04 0.65 -4.86
CA GLU A 98 7.32 -0.04 -3.80
C GLU A 98 6.67 -1.31 -4.33
N THR A 99 6.83 -2.40 -3.58
CA THR A 99 6.18 -3.67 -3.88
C THR A 99 5.43 -4.13 -2.65
N GLY A 100 4.19 -4.57 -2.82
CA GLY A 100 3.42 -5.05 -1.70
C GLY A 100 2.32 -6.04 -2.04
N PHE A 101 2.03 -6.89 -1.07
CA PHE A 101 0.95 -7.88 -1.09
C PHE A 101 0.17 -7.87 0.22
N ILE A 102 -1.14 -7.72 0.11
CA ILE A 102 -2.05 -7.60 1.25
C ILE A 102 -3.26 -8.48 1.04
N VAL A 103 -3.65 -9.16 2.11
CA VAL A 103 -4.83 -10.01 2.18
C VAL A 103 -5.81 -9.46 3.20
N TYR A 104 -6.97 -9.04 2.73
CA TYR A 104 -8.08 -8.58 3.56
C TYR A 104 -9.09 -9.69 3.76
N ARG A 105 -9.54 -9.88 5.01
CA ARG A 105 -10.75 -10.64 5.32
C ARG A 105 -11.92 -9.69 5.34
N LEU A 106 -12.96 -10.01 4.57
CA LEU A 106 -14.21 -9.27 4.59
C LEU A 106 -15.02 -9.60 5.85
N THR A 107 -15.90 -8.68 6.26
CA THR A 107 -16.97 -9.02 7.21
C THR A 107 -17.88 -10.08 6.60
N GLU A 108 -18.56 -10.87 7.44
CA GLU A 108 -19.48 -11.90 6.94
C GLU A 108 -20.59 -11.29 6.08
N GLN A 109 -21.08 -10.10 6.48
CA GLN A 109 -22.08 -9.36 5.73
C GLN A 109 -21.58 -8.95 4.33
N SER A 110 -20.37 -8.39 4.23
CA SER A 110 -19.81 -8.00 2.93
C SER A 110 -19.46 -9.21 2.07
N ALA A 111 -18.94 -10.29 2.66
CA ALA A 111 -18.67 -11.53 1.95
C ALA A 111 -19.97 -12.13 1.39
N GLN A 112 -21.04 -12.17 2.19
CA GLN A 112 -22.35 -12.65 1.75
C GLN A 112 -22.96 -11.74 0.67
N TRP A 113 -22.85 -10.43 0.83
CA TRP A 113 -23.29 -9.48 -0.18
C TRP A 113 -22.59 -9.73 -1.53
N ALA A 114 -21.26 -9.94 -1.52
CA ALA A 114 -20.47 -10.22 -2.71
C ALA A 114 -20.90 -11.54 -3.38
N ARG A 115 -21.08 -12.61 -2.59
CA ARG A 115 -21.58 -13.92 -3.07
C ARG A 115 -22.95 -13.80 -3.74
N ASN A 116 -23.85 -13.00 -3.16
CA ASN A 116 -25.19 -12.80 -3.68
C ASN A 116 -25.21 -12.08 -5.05
N GLN A 117 -24.16 -11.31 -5.39
CA GLN A 117 -24.08 -10.66 -6.70
C GLN A 117 -23.77 -11.63 -7.85
N LYS A 118 -23.15 -12.79 -7.57
CA LYS A 118 -22.75 -13.80 -8.57
C LYS A 118 -21.97 -13.15 -9.73
N SER A 119 -22.37 -13.41 -10.97
CA SER A 119 -21.76 -12.85 -12.18
C SER A 119 -21.91 -11.34 -12.34
N GLN A 120 -22.76 -10.67 -11.54
CA GLN A 120 -22.94 -9.22 -11.59
C GLN A 120 -22.01 -8.46 -10.65
N LEU A 121 -21.17 -9.14 -9.85
CA LEU A 121 -20.33 -8.48 -8.85
C LEU A 121 -19.47 -7.37 -9.45
N GLY A 122 -18.74 -7.64 -10.52
CA GLY A 122 -17.90 -6.63 -11.18
C GLY A 122 -18.68 -5.38 -11.63
N LYS A 123 -19.95 -5.52 -12.01
CA LYS A 123 -20.80 -4.37 -12.38
C LYS A 123 -21.30 -3.56 -11.17
N ARG A 124 -21.30 -4.16 -9.98
CA ARG A 124 -21.74 -3.53 -8.72
C ARG A 124 -20.59 -2.86 -7.97
N LEU A 125 -19.35 -3.22 -8.29
CA LEU A 125 -18.17 -2.57 -7.75
C LEU A 125 -17.90 -1.24 -8.47
N PRO A 126 -17.22 -0.28 -7.82
CA PRO A 126 -16.80 0.99 -8.41
C PRO A 126 -16.03 0.78 -9.71
N GLY A 127 -16.34 1.56 -10.74
CA GLY A 127 -15.80 1.38 -12.09
C GLY A 127 -16.59 0.38 -12.95
N GLY A 128 -17.47 -0.43 -12.34
CA GLY A 128 -18.39 -1.32 -13.05
C GLY A 128 -17.70 -2.38 -13.92
N GLY A 129 -18.47 -2.96 -14.84
CA GLY A 129 -18.00 -4.06 -15.70
C GLY A 129 -16.93 -3.67 -16.73
N THR A 130 -16.57 -2.38 -16.83
CA THR A 130 -15.48 -1.90 -17.68
C THR A 130 -14.12 -1.99 -16.98
N GLN A 131 -14.09 -1.89 -15.65
CA GLN A 131 -12.86 -1.97 -14.86
C GLN A 131 -12.65 -3.37 -14.26
N TRP A 132 -13.75 -4.06 -13.94
CA TRP A 132 -13.69 -5.37 -13.30
C TRP A 132 -13.85 -6.50 -14.31
N HIS A 133 -12.87 -7.40 -14.31
CA HIS A 133 -12.81 -8.59 -15.14
C HIS A 133 -13.10 -9.83 -14.29
N SER A 134 -13.74 -10.84 -14.89
CA SER A 134 -13.94 -12.13 -14.23
C SER A 134 -12.70 -12.99 -14.37
N THR A 135 -12.37 -13.77 -13.35
CA THR A 135 -11.34 -14.82 -13.45
C THR A 135 -11.89 -16.03 -14.22
N PRO A 136 -11.04 -16.87 -14.85
CA PRO A 136 -9.58 -16.87 -14.78
C PRO A 136 -8.91 -15.72 -15.55
N VAL A 137 -7.76 -15.27 -15.07
CA VAL A 137 -6.89 -14.35 -15.84
C VAL A 137 -6.31 -15.10 -17.05
N SER A 138 -6.33 -14.46 -18.22
CA SER A 138 -5.76 -15.02 -19.45
C SER A 138 -4.25 -15.22 -19.32
N HIS A 139 -3.77 -16.40 -19.72
CA HIS A 139 -2.36 -16.78 -19.79
C HIS A 139 -1.60 -16.16 -20.97
N VAL A 140 -2.28 -15.46 -21.88
CA VAL A 140 -1.69 -14.96 -23.13
C VAL A 140 -2.17 -13.55 -23.41
N GLY A 141 -1.22 -12.66 -23.75
CA GLY A 141 -1.50 -11.31 -24.28
C GLY A 141 -2.01 -10.31 -23.25
N ASN A 142 -2.03 -10.68 -21.97
CA ASN A 142 -2.38 -9.76 -20.90
C ASN A 142 -1.12 -9.00 -20.45
N ARG A 143 -0.79 -7.91 -21.17
CA ARG A 143 0.38 -7.06 -20.88
C ARG A 143 0.43 -6.50 -19.46
N ASP A 144 -0.73 -6.40 -18.81
CA ASP A 144 -0.79 -5.92 -17.43
C ASP A 144 -0.24 -6.97 -16.46
N TRP A 145 -0.42 -8.27 -16.77
CA TRP A 145 0.11 -9.40 -16.00
C TRP A 145 1.49 -9.87 -16.48
N HIS A 146 1.70 -9.89 -17.80
CA HIS A 146 2.93 -10.35 -18.45
C HIS A 146 3.57 -9.21 -19.26
N PRO A 147 4.16 -8.21 -18.59
CA PRO A 147 4.75 -7.05 -19.25
C PRO A 147 5.94 -7.40 -20.15
N TYR A 148 6.54 -8.58 -19.96
CA TYR A 148 7.70 -9.08 -20.71
C TYR A 148 7.33 -10.01 -21.88
N ASP A 149 6.05 -10.36 -22.08
CA ASP A 149 5.62 -11.27 -23.17
C ASP A 149 5.89 -10.69 -24.57
N ASP A 150 5.97 -9.35 -24.67
CA ASP A 150 6.15 -8.61 -25.92
C ASP A 150 7.60 -8.14 -26.16
N GLU A 151 8.55 -8.40 -25.25
CA GLU A 151 9.95 -8.03 -25.50
C GLU A 151 10.59 -8.97 -26.56
N PRO A 152 11.14 -8.41 -27.65
CA PRO A 152 11.80 -9.20 -28.67
C PRO A 152 13.22 -9.57 -28.22
N SER A 153 13.37 -10.46 -27.24
CA SER A 153 14.67 -10.99 -26.84
C SER A 153 14.78 -12.50 -27.12
N THR A 154 15.60 -12.77 -28.15
CA THR A 154 16.31 -14.02 -28.47
C THR A 154 15.50 -15.32 -28.62
N THR A 155 15.16 -15.63 -29.88
CA THR A 155 14.90 -16.98 -30.42
C THR A 155 13.77 -17.80 -29.77
N LEU A 156 12.77 -18.16 -30.59
CA LEU A 156 11.67 -19.10 -30.28
C LEU A 156 12.10 -20.42 -29.59
N ALA A 157 13.39 -20.78 -29.62
CA ALA A 157 13.95 -21.96 -28.99
C ALA A 157 14.22 -21.84 -27.47
N ASN A 158 14.22 -20.62 -26.91
CA ASN A 158 14.52 -20.34 -25.50
C ASN A 158 13.37 -19.65 -24.75
N ARG A 159 12.13 -19.69 -25.28
CA ARG A 159 10.96 -19.30 -24.49
C ARG A 159 10.86 -20.26 -23.30
N GLU A 160 11.33 -19.81 -22.13
CA GLU A 160 10.93 -20.34 -20.84
C GLU A 160 9.40 -20.61 -20.86
N PRO A 161 8.95 -21.74 -20.30
CA PRO A 161 7.56 -22.18 -20.44
C PRO A 161 6.61 -21.07 -19.99
N LEU A 162 5.46 -20.96 -20.67
CA LEU A 162 4.35 -20.05 -20.36
C LEU A 162 4.38 -19.54 -18.91
N HIS A 163 4.72 -18.27 -18.75
CA HIS A 163 4.67 -17.51 -17.51
C HIS A 163 3.46 -17.91 -16.64
N SER A 164 3.74 -18.35 -15.42
CA SER A 164 2.73 -18.95 -14.54
C SER A 164 1.96 -17.85 -13.81
N VAL A 165 0.68 -17.71 -14.17
CA VAL A 165 -0.23 -16.70 -13.58
C VAL A 165 -0.32 -16.87 -12.05
N THR A 166 0.51 -16.12 -11.35
CA THR A 166 0.72 -16.12 -9.89
C THR A 166 0.84 -14.68 -9.40
N ILE A 167 0.55 -14.44 -8.11
CA ILE A 167 0.84 -13.16 -7.47
C ILE A 167 2.35 -12.88 -7.45
N ALA A 168 3.18 -13.90 -7.25
CA ALA A 168 4.63 -13.74 -7.26
C ALA A 168 5.12 -13.18 -8.60
N GLU A 169 4.66 -13.73 -9.72
CA GLU A 169 4.99 -13.25 -11.06
C GLU A 169 4.50 -11.81 -11.28
N TYR A 170 3.28 -11.51 -10.84
CA TYR A 170 2.76 -10.15 -10.94
C TYR A 170 3.66 -9.12 -10.22
N LEU A 171 4.20 -9.49 -9.06
CA LEU A 171 5.05 -8.61 -8.25
C LEU A 171 6.48 -8.49 -8.80
N GLU A 172 6.92 -9.43 -9.62
CA GLU A 172 8.26 -9.42 -10.24
C GLU A 172 8.38 -8.44 -11.42
N LYS A 173 7.28 -7.78 -11.82
CA LYS A 173 7.14 -6.86 -12.96
C LYS A 173 8.23 -5.79 -13.14
N TYR A 174 8.99 -5.44 -12.10
CA TYR A 174 10.09 -4.46 -12.17
C TYR A 174 11.40 -4.95 -11.54
N GLY A 175 11.55 -6.25 -11.28
CA GLY A 175 12.75 -6.84 -10.66
C GLY A 175 12.88 -6.61 -9.14
N PHE A 176 11.86 -6.02 -8.51
CA PHE A 176 11.81 -5.79 -7.06
C PHE A 176 10.97 -6.88 -6.38
N LEU A 177 11.62 -8.00 -6.10
CA LEU A 177 11.01 -9.18 -5.51
C LEU A 177 10.79 -9.02 -4.00
N ILE A 178 9.59 -9.34 -3.52
CA ILE A 178 9.31 -9.55 -2.10
C ILE A 178 9.13 -11.04 -1.82
N SER A 179 9.67 -11.52 -0.71
CA SER A 179 9.53 -12.92 -0.29
C SER A 179 8.22 -13.14 0.46
N ILE A 180 7.17 -13.53 -0.26
CA ILE A 180 5.90 -13.93 0.37
C ILE A 180 6.11 -15.23 1.15
N GLU A 181 5.68 -15.24 2.42
CA GLU A 181 5.73 -16.45 3.25
C GLU A 181 5.00 -17.61 2.54
N LYS A 182 5.65 -18.78 2.48
CA LYS A 182 5.19 -19.94 1.71
C LYS A 182 3.71 -20.24 1.95
N GLY A 183 2.91 -20.19 0.88
CA GLY A 183 1.49 -20.55 0.89
C GLY A 183 0.54 -19.42 1.29
N ARG A 184 1.03 -18.21 1.62
CA ARG A 184 0.18 -17.04 1.87
C ARG A 184 -0.49 -16.48 0.61
N ASP A 185 0.12 -16.71 -0.54
CA ASP A 185 -0.34 -16.37 -1.88
C ASP A 185 -1.22 -17.44 -2.52
N ALA A 186 -1.12 -18.71 -2.08
CA ALA A 186 -1.82 -19.83 -2.71
C ALA A 186 -3.33 -19.61 -2.94
N GLN A 187 -4.02 -18.94 -2.01
CA GLN A 187 -5.44 -18.63 -2.18
C GLN A 187 -5.68 -17.49 -3.18
N ALA A 188 -4.78 -16.52 -3.26
CA ALA A 188 -4.84 -15.46 -4.26
C ALA A 188 -4.56 -16.03 -5.65
N ASP A 189 -3.52 -16.85 -5.78
CA ASP A 189 -3.20 -17.61 -6.98
C ASP A 189 -4.39 -18.45 -7.46
N GLN A 190 -5.03 -19.16 -6.54
CA GLN A 190 -6.23 -19.93 -6.84
C GLN A 190 -7.38 -19.03 -7.30
N ALA A 191 -7.61 -17.89 -6.61
CA ALA A 191 -8.64 -16.94 -6.98
C ALA A 191 -8.45 -16.39 -8.40
N ILE A 192 -7.20 -16.24 -8.85
CA ILE A 192 -6.84 -15.77 -10.20
C ILE A 192 -7.00 -16.85 -11.27
N ARG A 193 -6.68 -18.12 -10.96
CA ARG A 193 -6.69 -19.23 -11.91
C ARG A 193 -8.04 -19.92 -12.04
N GLU A 194 -8.92 -19.77 -11.06
CA GLU A 194 -10.24 -20.37 -11.05
C GLU A 194 -11.33 -19.34 -11.32
N ALA A 195 -12.45 -19.77 -11.91
CA ALA A 195 -13.61 -18.91 -12.08
C ALA A 195 -14.28 -18.58 -10.74
N GLY A 196 -14.93 -17.41 -10.68
CA GLY A 196 -15.76 -17.01 -9.54
C GLY A 196 -15.22 -15.81 -8.74
N SER A 197 -14.01 -15.35 -9.06
CA SER A 197 -13.46 -14.11 -8.53
C SER A 197 -13.52 -13.00 -9.58
N PHE A 198 -13.25 -11.77 -9.15
CA PHE A 198 -13.19 -10.61 -10.02
C PHE A 198 -11.91 -9.84 -9.73
N TYR A 199 -11.24 -9.35 -10.76
CA TYR A 199 -10.03 -8.56 -10.62
C TYR A 199 -10.11 -7.25 -11.39
N ALA A 200 -9.35 -6.26 -10.93
CA ALA A 200 -9.23 -4.96 -11.57
C ALA A 200 -7.81 -4.45 -11.44
N TYR A 201 -7.28 -3.89 -12.53
CA TYR A 201 -6.03 -3.13 -12.50
C TYR A 201 -6.29 -1.73 -11.96
N GLY A 202 -5.36 -1.26 -11.15
CA GLY A 202 -5.34 0.06 -10.55
C GLY A 202 -4.15 0.88 -11.04
N ARG A 203 -4.07 2.12 -10.54
CA ARG A 203 -2.93 3.00 -10.82
C ARG A 203 -1.65 2.44 -10.19
N GLY A 204 -0.50 2.79 -10.76
CA GLY A 204 0.81 2.43 -10.22
C GLY A 204 1.10 0.93 -10.22
N GLY A 205 0.63 0.20 -11.24
CA GLY A 205 0.89 -1.24 -11.33
C GLY A 205 0.23 -2.06 -10.22
N SER A 206 -0.95 -1.63 -9.74
CA SER A 206 -1.71 -2.37 -8.73
C SER A 206 -2.77 -3.28 -9.33
N ILE A 207 -3.07 -4.37 -8.62
CA ILE A 207 -4.18 -5.27 -8.90
C ILE A 207 -4.98 -5.52 -7.62
N THR A 208 -6.30 -5.48 -7.76
CA THR A 208 -7.23 -5.88 -6.69
C THR A 208 -8.02 -7.08 -7.16
N ILE A 209 -8.09 -8.14 -6.34
CA ILE A 209 -8.87 -9.35 -6.62
C ILE A 209 -9.88 -9.53 -5.49
N VAL A 210 -11.17 -9.58 -5.82
CA VAL A 210 -12.26 -9.90 -4.90
C VAL A 210 -12.63 -11.37 -5.09
N ASP A 211 -12.48 -12.15 -4.02
CA ASP A 211 -12.87 -13.56 -3.94
C ASP A 211 -14.06 -13.73 -2.98
N PRO A 212 -15.29 -13.81 -3.52
CA PRO A 212 -16.50 -13.96 -2.72
C PRO A 212 -16.58 -15.32 -1.99
N ALA A 213 -16.04 -16.38 -2.61
CA ALA A 213 -16.11 -17.73 -2.08
C ALA A 213 -15.33 -17.83 -0.77
N ARG A 214 -14.14 -17.21 -0.72
CA ARG A 214 -13.30 -17.15 0.49
C ARG A 214 -13.60 -15.95 1.38
N GLY A 215 -14.43 -14.99 0.92
CA GLY A 215 -14.72 -13.76 1.65
C GLY A 215 -13.47 -12.91 1.83
N LYS A 216 -12.67 -12.78 0.77
CA LYS A 216 -11.36 -12.13 0.79
C LYS A 216 -11.22 -11.10 -0.31
N VAL A 217 -10.35 -10.13 -0.06
CA VAL A 217 -9.81 -9.24 -1.09
C VAL A 217 -8.29 -9.33 -1.04
N TYR A 218 -7.67 -9.50 -2.19
CA TYR A 218 -6.24 -9.50 -2.37
C TYR A 218 -5.85 -8.22 -3.08
N PHE A 219 -4.82 -7.54 -2.58
CA PHE A 219 -4.26 -6.35 -3.20
C PHE A 219 -2.77 -6.56 -3.38
N ALA A 220 -2.29 -6.43 -4.61
CA ALA A 220 -0.89 -6.51 -4.96
C ALA A 220 -0.50 -5.28 -5.79
N TYR A 221 0.73 -4.80 -5.63
CA TYR A 221 1.26 -3.70 -6.42
C TYR A 221 2.77 -3.82 -6.55
N ALA A 222 3.29 -3.39 -7.68
CA ALA A 222 4.72 -3.28 -7.96
C ALA A 222 4.92 -2.01 -8.81
N GLY A 223 5.77 -1.09 -8.35
CA GLY A 223 6.11 0.14 -9.07
C GLY A 223 6.57 1.28 -8.19
#